data_AF-A0ABD2VI49-F1
#
_entry.id   AF-A0ABD2VI49-F1
#
_cell.length_a   1.000
_cell.length_b   1.000
_cell.length_c   1.000
_cell.angle_alpha   90.00
_cell.angle_beta   90.00
_cell.angle_gamma   90.00
#
_symmetry.space_group_name_H-M   'P 1'
#
loop_
_entity.id
_entity.type
_entity.pdbx_description
1 polymer ?
#
loop_
_entity_poly.entity_id
_entity_poly.type
_entity_poly.pdbx_seq_one_letter_code
_entity_poly.pdbx_strand_id
1 'polypeptide(L)'
;VDTRAAYAGLGGKMKSAGHCLIASITPFHSVIRFGRFSSNLFYGSSSKPRTLCAYHQNSKLHSASLMAAERYPPPWFSVAPMMDWTDNHYRTLARLISKKAWLYTEMIAAETIVYQTGNLDRFLAYGPEQHPIVLQIGGNKLENLAKATQLATPYGYDEINLNCGCPSPKVAGHGCFGVRLMLDPKESLLLRPCP
;
A
#
# COMPACT_ATOMS: atom_id res chain seq x y z
N VAL A 1 27.88 17.62 27.86
CA VAL A 1 29.27 17.42 27.39
C VAL A 1 29.17 16.91 25.96
N ASP A 2 29.74 17.70 25.06
CA ASP A 2 30.05 17.54 23.64
C ASP A 2 28.98 17.24 22.56
N THR A 3 28.81 18.29 21.76
CA THR A 3 28.46 18.35 20.34
C THR A 3 29.73 18.27 19.47
N ARG A 4 29.69 17.54 18.33
CA ARG A 4 30.38 17.77 17.03
C ARG A 4 30.40 16.46 16.21
N ALA A 5 29.77 16.38 15.03
CA ALA A 5 30.15 16.92 13.71
C ALA A 5 31.16 16.04 12.94
N ALA A 6 30.78 15.57 11.74
CA ALA A 6 31.54 15.79 10.49
C ALA A 6 30.87 15.13 9.27
N TYR A 7 30.58 15.98 8.28
CA TYR A 7 30.30 15.66 6.87
C TYR A 7 31.59 15.89 6.05
N ALA A 8 31.58 15.40 4.79
CA ALA A 8 32.53 15.65 3.68
C ALA A 8 33.85 14.86 3.72
N GLY A 9 34.40 14.33 2.61
CA GLY A 9 34.11 14.41 1.17
C GLY A 9 35.40 14.10 0.38
N LEU A 10 35.27 13.97 -0.96
CA LEU A 10 36.33 13.83 -2.00
C LEU A 10 36.84 12.39 -2.24
N GLY A 11 36.99 11.88 -3.46
CA GLY A 11 36.85 12.43 -4.81
C GLY A 11 37.53 11.47 -5.81
N GLY A 12 37.13 11.47 -7.08
CA GLY A 12 37.88 10.75 -8.13
C GLY A 12 37.08 10.45 -9.42
N LYS A 13 37.19 11.35 -10.41
CA LYS A 13 36.70 11.21 -11.80
C LYS A 13 37.61 10.25 -12.61
N MET A 14 37.07 9.51 -13.59
CA MET A 14 37.44 9.63 -15.02
C MET A 14 36.73 8.63 -15.96
N LYS A 15 36.01 9.20 -16.93
CA LYS A 15 35.79 8.87 -18.36
C LYS A 15 36.20 7.48 -18.89
N SER A 16 35.30 6.83 -19.63
CA SER A 16 35.58 6.43 -21.02
C SER A 16 34.28 6.26 -21.83
N ALA A 17 34.32 6.73 -23.07
CA ALA A 17 33.29 6.55 -24.09
C ALA A 17 33.66 5.32 -24.93
N GLY A 18 32.68 4.45 -25.21
CA GLY A 18 32.81 3.35 -26.15
C GLY A 18 31.55 3.26 -27.00
N HIS A 19 31.65 3.69 -28.25
CA HIS A 19 30.69 3.36 -29.30
C HIS A 19 30.84 1.88 -29.67
N CYS A 20 29.73 1.17 -29.88
CA CYS A 20 29.71 -0.01 -30.74
C CYS A 20 28.36 -0.07 -31.50
N LEU A 21 28.47 -0.40 -32.78
CA LEU A 21 27.49 -0.24 -33.85
C LEU A 21 26.46 -1.40 -33.88
N ILE A 22 25.22 -1.02 -34.21
CA ILE A 22 24.26 -1.64 -35.15
C ILE A 22 24.22 -3.19 -35.25
N ALA A 23 23.03 -3.75 -34.94
CA ALA A 23 22.37 -4.72 -35.82
C ALA A 23 20.86 -4.78 -35.52
N SER A 24 20.08 -4.35 -36.50
CA SER A 24 18.61 -4.37 -36.55
C SER A 24 18.15 -5.72 -37.07
N ILE A 25 17.16 -6.37 -36.44
CA ILE A 25 16.33 -7.40 -37.07
C ILE A 25 14.88 -7.21 -36.64
N THR A 26 14.06 -6.73 -37.57
CA THR A 26 12.59 -6.73 -37.53
C THR A 26 12.04 -8.03 -38.09
N PRO A 27 10.82 -8.44 -37.69
CA PRO A 27 9.91 -9.07 -38.62
C PRO A 27 8.71 -8.15 -38.94
N PHE A 28 8.56 -7.92 -40.25
CA PHE A 28 7.31 -7.69 -40.99
C PHE A 28 6.15 -8.58 -40.49
N HIS A 29 4.85 -8.36 -40.73
CA HIS A 29 4.00 -7.27 -41.21
C HIS A 29 2.59 -7.91 -41.30
N SER A 30 1.53 -7.28 -40.80
CA SER A 30 0.21 -7.37 -41.43
C SER A 30 -0.69 -6.22 -40.98
N VAL A 31 -0.79 -5.26 -41.89
CA VAL A 31 -1.69 -4.11 -41.97
C VAL A 31 -3.15 -4.55 -42.05
N ILE A 32 -4.04 -3.86 -41.32
CA ILE A 32 -5.34 -3.36 -41.82
C ILE A 32 -5.62 -1.96 -41.23
N ARG A 33 -5.70 -0.94 -42.11
CA ARG A 33 -6.26 0.43 -41.89
C ARG A 33 -7.81 0.34 -41.96
N PHE A 34 -8.65 1.21 -41.41
CA PHE A 34 -8.82 2.67 -41.63
C PHE A 34 -9.90 3.20 -40.66
N GLY A 35 -9.74 4.36 -40.03
CA GLY A 35 -10.44 5.61 -40.42
C GLY A 35 -11.10 6.28 -39.20
N ARG A 36 -11.39 7.59 -39.12
CA ARG A 36 -11.03 8.79 -39.90
C ARG A 36 -11.37 10.00 -38.97
N PHE A 37 -10.54 11.04 -39.04
CA PHE A 37 -10.63 12.38 -38.43
C PHE A 37 -12.03 13.02 -38.29
N SER A 38 -12.24 13.85 -37.25
CA SER A 38 -12.59 15.28 -37.40
C SER A 38 -12.50 16.09 -36.09
N SER A 39 -11.86 17.25 -36.20
CA SER A 39 -11.83 18.40 -35.27
C SER A 39 -13.05 19.32 -35.46
N ASN A 40 -13.42 20.09 -34.42
CA ASN A 40 -14.13 21.40 -34.36
C ASN A 40 -14.14 21.79 -32.86
N LEU A 41 -13.67 22.92 -32.32
CA LEU A 41 -13.68 24.36 -32.61
C LEU A 41 -14.99 25.11 -32.25
N PHE A 42 -14.90 25.90 -31.16
CA PHE A 42 -15.59 27.13 -30.72
C PHE A 42 -17.01 27.21 -30.08
N TYR A 43 -17.01 28.01 -28.99
CA TYR A 43 -18.00 28.93 -28.39
C TYR A 43 -19.12 28.44 -27.46
N GLY A 44 -19.17 29.02 -26.25
CA GLY A 44 -20.34 29.00 -25.37
C GLY A 44 -20.04 29.26 -23.89
N SER A 45 -19.83 30.52 -23.51
CA SER A 45 -19.99 30.97 -22.11
C SER A 45 -21.46 30.86 -21.72
N SER A 46 -21.79 30.05 -20.71
CA SER A 46 -23.07 30.13 -20.02
C SER A 46 -22.93 29.67 -18.58
N SER A 47 -22.99 30.63 -17.67
CA SER A 47 -23.08 30.43 -16.23
C SER A 47 -24.52 30.12 -15.83
N LYS A 48 -24.74 29.02 -15.08
CA LYS A 48 -25.82 28.76 -14.08
C LYS A 48 -25.89 27.24 -13.73
N PRO A 49 -26.55 26.85 -12.63
CA PRO A 49 -26.01 26.70 -11.28
C PRO A 49 -25.76 25.22 -10.91
N ARG A 50 -25.05 25.01 -9.79
CA ARG A 50 -24.83 23.68 -9.17
C ARG A 50 -26.15 22.98 -8.86
N THR A 51 -26.44 21.89 -9.56
CA THR A 51 -27.36 20.86 -9.09
C THR A 51 -26.51 19.77 -8.42
N LEU A 52 -26.48 19.77 -7.09
CA LEU A 52 -26.02 18.63 -6.30
C LEU A 52 -26.96 17.46 -6.61
N CYS A 53 -26.54 16.56 -7.49
CA CYS A 53 -27.21 15.29 -7.68
C CYS A 53 -26.97 14.45 -6.42
N ALA A 54 -28.04 14.18 -5.68
CA ALA A 54 -28.03 13.34 -4.50
C ALA A 54 -27.45 11.97 -4.87
N TYR A 55 -26.33 11.62 -4.22
CA TYR A 55 -25.65 10.35 -4.35
C TYR A 55 -26.56 9.25 -3.81
N HIS A 56 -27.15 8.46 -4.70
CA HIS A 56 -27.90 7.26 -4.31
C HIS A 56 -26.90 6.22 -3.81
N GLN A 57 -26.69 6.20 -2.50
CA GLN A 57 -25.75 5.32 -1.80
C GLN A 57 -26.38 3.93 -1.64
N ASN A 58 -26.32 3.10 -2.68
CA ASN A 58 -26.79 1.71 -2.61
C ASN A 58 -25.61 0.72 -2.46
N SER A 59 -25.40 0.29 -1.21
CA SER A 59 -25.23 -1.11 -0.79
C SER A 59 -24.27 -2.07 -1.54
N LYS A 60 -23.13 -1.62 -2.09
CA LYS A 60 -22.11 -2.53 -2.68
C LYS A 60 -20.88 -2.84 -1.82
N LEU A 61 -20.81 -2.39 -0.56
CA LEU A 61 -19.65 -2.66 0.29
C LEU A 61 -19.61 -4.10 0.86
N HIS A 62 -20.76 -4.75 1.08
CA HIS A 62 -20.79 -6.12 1.62
C HIS A 62 -20.34 -7.20 0.62
N SER A 63 -20.51 -6.97 -0.69
CA SER A 63 -20.22 -8.00 -1.70
C SER A 63 -18.73 -8.22 -1.94
N ALA A 64 -17.86 -7.24 -1.69
CA ALA A 64 -16.42 -7.38 -1.94
C ALA A 64 -15.68 -8.14 -0.82
N SER A 65 -16.07 -7.91 0.43
CA SER A 65 -15.48 -8.58 1.60
C SER A 65 -15.80 -10.08 1.64
N LEU A 66 -17.04 -10.46 1.30
CA LEU A 66 -17.42 -11.87 1.17
C LEU A 66 -16.61 -12.62 0.10
N MET A 67 -16.22 -11.95 -1.00
CA MET A 67 -15.47 -12.56 -2.10
C MET A 67 -13.99 -12.84 -1.78
N ALA A 68 -13.42 -12.25 -0.71
CA ALA A 68 -12.06 -12.54 -0.27
C ALA A 68 -12.02 -13.76 0.65
N ALA A 69 -12.94 -13.82 1.64
CA ALA A 69 -13.09 -14.95 2.55
C ALA A 69 -13.52 -16.25 1.84
N GLU A 70 -14.21 -16.14 0.70
CA GLU A 70 -14.59 -17.31 -0.12
C GLU A 70 -13.42 -17.83 -0.98
N ARG A 71 -12.46 -16.96 -1.35
CA ARG A 71 -11.30 -17.33 -2.19
C ARG A 71 -10.22 -18.08 -1.43
N TYR A 72 -10.03 -17.77 -0.15
CA TYR A 72 -9.04 -18.42 0.69
C TYR A 72 -9.64 -18.82 2.05
N PRO A 73 -9.66 -20.11 2.41
CA PRO A 73 -10.08 -20.52 3.74
C PRO A 73 -9.12 -19.97 4.80
N PRO A 74 -9.56 -19.86 6.08
CA PRO A 74 -8.72 -19.36 7.16
C PRO A 74 -7.35 -20.06 7.19
N PRO A 75 -6.26 -19.32 7.46
CA PRO A 75 -4.91 -19.88 7.40
C PRO A 75 -4.74 -21.03 8.38
N TRP A 76 -4.38 -22.21 7.86
CA TRP A 76 -3.77 -23.26 8.70
C TRP A 76 -2.34 -22.92 9.09
N PHE A 77 -1.66 -22.12 8.25
CA PHE A 77 -0.30 -21.68 8.45
C PHE A 77 -0.09 -20.29 7.83
N SER A 78 0.61 -19.43 8.57
CA SER A 78 0.97 -18.09 8.15
C SER A 78 2.42 -17.77 8.51
N VAL A 79 3.02 -16.85 7.76
CA VAL A 79 4.29 -16.22 8.10
C VAL A 79 4.00 -14.91 8.82
N ALA A 80 4.53 -14.77 10.04
CA ALA A 80 4.26 -13.64 10.90
C ALA A 80 4.79 -12.31 10.32
N PRO A 81 4.15 -11.17 10.62
CA PRO A 81 4.65 -9.85 10.27
C PRO A 81 5.92 -9.54 11.07
N MET A 82 7.01 -9.19 10.38
CA MET A 82 8.30 -8.88 11.01
C MET A 82 8.91 -7.65 10.33
N MET A 83 9.01 -6.54 11.08
CA MET A 83 9.64 -5.31 10.63
C MET A 83 11.09 -5.56 10.17
N ASP A 84 11.47 -5.01 9.02
CA ASP A 84 12.75 -5.17 8.32
C ASP A 84 13.05 -6.60 7.80
N TRP A 85 12.09 -7.51 7.89
CA TRP A 85 12.24 -8.91 7.43
C TRP A 85 11.19 -9.31 6.40
N THR A 86 9.90 -9.16 6.72
CA THR A 86 8.82 -9.57 5.82
C THR A 86 8.52 -8.50 4.78
N ASP A 87 9.54 -7.96 4.12
CA ASP A 87 9.39 -7.00 3.03
C ASP A 87 8.86 -7.67 1.75
N ASN A 88 8.70 -6.89 0.67
CA ASN A 88 8.21 -7.41 -0.62
C ASN A 88 9.12 -8.53 -1.16
N HIS A 89 10.43 -8.39 -1.05
CA HIS A 89 11.40 -9.35 -1.59
C HIS A 89 11.38 -10.67 -0.82
N TYR A 90 11.35 -10.62 0.51
CA TYR A 90 11.21 -11.79 1.35
C TYR A 90 9.90 -12.53 1.07
N ARG A 91 8.77 -11.82 0.97
CA ARG A 91 7.49 -12.47 0.67
C ARG A 91 7.47 -13.14 -0.71
N THR A 92 8.14 -12.53 -1.68
CA THR A 92 8.35 -13.16 -3.00
C THR A 92 9.13 -14.47 -2.87
N LEU A 93 10.22 -14.49 -2.08
CA LEU A 93 10.96 -15.72 -1.78
C LEU A 93 10.11 -16.74 -1.02
N ALA A 94 9.38 -16.32 0.03
CA ALA A 94 8.52 -17.19 0.82
C ALA A 94 7.44 -17.86 -0.04
N ARG A 95 6.93 -17.16 -1.07
CA ARG A 95 5.98 -17.72 -2.04
C ARG A 95 6.58 -18.81 -2.92
N LEU A 96 7.89 -18.75 -3.23
CA LEU A 96 8.59 -19.83 -3.94
C LEU A 96 8.69 -21.10 -3.09
N ILE A 97 8.80 -20.95 -1.75
CA ILE A 97 8.87 -22.07 -0.81
C ILE A 97 7.47 -22.67 -0.56
N SER A 98 6.44 -21.83 -0.40
CA SER A 98 5.08 -22.28 -0.13
C SER A 98 4.04 -21.48 -0.91
N LYS A 99 3.20 -22.21 -1.66
CA LYS A 99 2.04 -21.66 -2.38
C LYS A 99 0.81 -21.42 -1.51
N LYS A 100 0.79 -21.97 -0.29
CA LYS A 100 -0.40 -21.99 0.59
C LYS A 100 -0.27 -21.11 1.83
N ALA A 101 0.95 -20.71 2.19
CA ALA A 101 1.17 -19.86 3.35
C ALA A 101 0.52 -18.48 3.15
N TRP A 102 -0.16 -18.00 4.18
CA TRP A 102 -0.60 -16.61 4.27
C TRP A 102 0.58 -15.74 4.66
N LEU A 103 0.83 -14.69 3.87
CA LEU A 103 1.99 -13.84 4.04
C LEU A 103 1.55 -12.50 4.63
N TYR A 104 2.06 -12.15 5.80
CA TYR A 104 1.82 -10.83 6.38
C TYR A 104 2.88 -9.84 5.92
N THR A 105 2.47 -8.60 5.66
CA THR A 105 3.41 -7.50 5.43
C THR A 105 4.14 -7.14 6.72
N GLU A 106 5.17 -6.31 6.59
CA GLU A 106 5.61 -5.50 7.72
C GLU A 106 4.44 -4.65 8.27
N MET A 107 4.51 -4.31 9.54
CA MET A 107 3.53 -3.42 10.16
C MET A 107 3.72 -2.00 9.64
N ILE A 108 2.67 -1.42 9.05
CA ILE A 108 2.69 -0.03 8.58
C ILE A 108 1.79 0.82 9.47
N ALA A 109 2.29 1.96 9.95
CA ALA A 109 1.47 2.89 10.72
C ALA A 109 0.40 3.54 9.83
N ALA A 110 -0.83 3.65 10.33
CA ALA A 110 -1.96 4.24 9.60
C ALA A 110 -1.65 5.69 9.19
N GLU A 111 -1.01 6.46 10.07
CA GLU A 111 -0.52 7.81 9.81
C GLU A 111 0.41 7.86 8.59
N THR A 112 1.29 6.87 8.42
CA THR A 112 2.19 6.80 7.26
C THR A 112 1.41 6.65 5.96
N ILE A 113 0.38 5.80 5.94
CA ILE A 113 -0.48 5.60 4.76
C ILE A 113 -1.32 6.87 4.48
N VAL A 114 -1.82 7.52 5.52
CA VAL A 114 -2.72 8.69 5.35
C VAL A 114 -1.96 9.93 4.90
N TYR A 115 -0.77 10.19 5.46
CA TYR A 115 -0.05 11.45 5.24
C TYR A 115 1.01 11.38 4.14
N GLN A 116 1.42 10.19 3.68
CA GLN A 116 2.35 10.05 2.55
C GLN A 116 1.62 10.11 1.19
N THR A 117 1.09 11.27 0.84
CA THR A 117 0.39 11.53 -0.43
C THR A 117 1.38 11.69 -1.59
N GLY A 118 1.88 10.58 -2.14
CA GLY A 118 2.69 10.62 -3.37
C GLY A 118 3.63 9.43 -3.57
N ASN A 119 3.76 8.56 -2.57
CA ASN A 119 4.59 7.36 -2.69
C ASN A 119 4.03 6.22 -1.83
N LEU A 120 2.73 5.94 -1.98
CA LEU A 120 2.09 4.82 -1.29
C LEU A 120 2.59 3.48 -1.83
N ASP A 121 2.94 3.41 -3.12
CA ASP A 121 3.47 2.20 -3.74
C ASP A 121 4.72 1.67 -3.04
N ARG A 122 5.58 2.55 -2.51
CA ARG A 122 6.73 2.14 -1.70
C ARG A 122 6.35 1.28 -0.50
N PHE A 123 5.17 1.51 0.08
CA PHE A 123 4.70 0.81 1.28
C PHE A 123 3.70 -0.31 0.94
N LEU A 124 2.85 -0.11 -0.06
CA LEU A 124 1.69 -0.95 -0.31
C LEU A 124 1.80 -1.82 -1.58
N ALA A 125 2.75 -1.56 -2.48
CA ALA A 125 2.87 -2.36 -3.69
C ALA A 125 3.47 -3.75 -3.39
N TYR A 126 2.90 -4.76 -4.04
CA TYR A 126 3.36 -6.15 -3.99
C TYR A 126 3.15 -6.84 -5.35
N GLY A 127 3.87 -7.93 -5.59
CA GLY A 127 3.71 -8.73 -6.81
C GLY A 127 2.46 -9.62 -6.77
N PRO A 128 1.74 -9.80 -7.89
CA PRO A 128 0.46 -10.54 -7.92
C PRO A 128 0.57 -12.01 -7.45
N GLU A 129 1.75 -12.60 -7.49
CA GLU A 129 2.02 -13.95 -6.98
C GLU A 129 1.95 -14.06 -5.45
N GLN A 130 1.99 -12.95 -4.71
CA GLN A 130 2.07 -12.99 -3.24
C GLN A 130 0.76 -13.40 -2.54
N HIS A 131 -0.37 -13.49 -3.24
CA HIS A 131 -1.63 -13.98 -2.67
C HIS A 131 -1.52 -15.44 -2.14
N PRO A 132 -2.16 -15.78 -0.99
CA PRO A 132 -2.87 -14.88 -0.08
C PRO A 132 -1.92 -14.00 0.75
N ILE A 133 -2.21 -12.69 0.78
CA ILE A 133 -1.40 -11.66 1.45
C ILE A 133 -2.26 -10.77 2.35
N VAL A 134 -1.71 -10.45 3.53
CA VAL A 134 -2.37 -9.66 4.58
C VAL A 134 -1.59 -8.40 4.84
N LEU A 135 -2.25 -7.24 4.75
CA LEU A 135 -1.67 -5.97 5.20
C LEU A 135 -1.86 -5.83 6.70
N GLN A 136 -0.76 -5.72 7.46
CA GLN A 136 -0.85 -5.35 8.86
C GLN A 136 -0.71 -3.83 9.03
N ILE A 137 -1.74 -3.21 9.59
CA ILE A 137 -1.75 -1.78 9.96
C ILE A 137 -1.67 -1.60 11.47
N GLY A 138 -1.06 -0.50 11.91
CA GLY A 138 -1.03 -0.09 13.32
C GLY A 138 -1.46 1.36 13.48
N GLY A 139 -2.20 1.69 14.54
CA GLY A 139 -2.63 3.05 14.81
C GLY A 139 -3.58 3.12 15.99
N ASN A 140 -3.80 4.32 16.51
CA ASN A 140 -4.67 4.57 17.65
C ASN A 140 -5.83 5.55 17.34
N LYS A 141 -5.96 6.00 16.08
CA LYS A 141 -7.03 6.90 15.64
C LYS A 141 -7.92 6.18 14.65
N LEU A 142 -9.20 6.07 14.97
CA LEU A 142 -10.19 5.40 14.12
C LEU A 142 -10.25 6.01 12.72
N GLU A 143 -10.22 7.34 12.63
CA GLU A 143 -10.25 8.09 11.38
C GLU A 143 -9.06 7.74 10.48
N ASN A 144 -7.86 7.67 11.05
CA ASN A 144 -6.66 7.30 10.31
C ASN A 144 -6.68 5.84 9.87
N LEU A 145 -7.11 4.92 10.73
CA LEU A 145 -7.23 3.49 10.39
C LEU A 145 -8.26 3.26 9.28
N ALA A 146 -9.41 3.92 9.36
CA ALA A 146 -10.45 3.86 8.32
C ALA A 146 -9.93 4.43 6.99
N LYS A 147 -9.24 5.58 7.05
CA LYS A 147 -8.67 6.20 5.86
C LYS A 147 -7.54 5.38 5.24
N ALA A 148 -6.64 4.84 6.05
CA ALA A 148 -5.56 3.96 5.62
C ALA A 148 -6.12 2.70 4.94
N THR A 149 -7.13 2.08 5.55
CA THR A 149 -7.83 0.93 4.95
C THR A 149 -8.45 1.29 3.60
N GLN A 150 -9.14 2.44 3.51
CA GLN A 150 -9.70 2.92 2.25
C GLN A 150 -8.63 3.14 1.16
N LEU A 151 -7.47 3.69 1.52
CA LEU A 151 -6.35 3.92 0.61
C LEU A 151 -5.66 2.61 0.20
N ALA A 152 -5.67 1.59 1.06
CA ALA A 152 -5.12 0.27 0.79
C ALA A 152 -6.03 -0.63 -0.06
N THR A 153 -7.36 -0.42 -0.02
CA THR A 153 -8.34 -1.18 -0.84
C THR A 153 -7.94 -1.39 -2.31
N PRO A 154 -7.52 -0.36 -3.08
CA PRO A 154 -7.15 -0.56 -4.49
C PRO A 154 -5.92 -1.45 -4.71
N TYR A 155 -5.08 -1.65 -3.69
CA TYR A 155 -3.93 -2.58 -3.76
C TYR A 155 -4.37 -4.05 -3.67
N GLY A 156 -5.61 -4.34 -3.28
CA GLY A 156 -6.19 -5.68 -3.41
C GLY A 156 -5.72 -6.73 -2.40
N TYR A 157 -5.24 -6.32 -1.22
CA TYR A 157 -4.93 -7.26 -0.12
C TYR A 157 -6.13 -8.16 0.20
N ASP A 158 -5.86 -9.42 0.55
CA ASP A 158 -6.92 -10.39 0.87
C ASP A 158 -7.51 -10.16 2.27
N GLU A 159 -6.70 -9.61 3.19
CA GLU A 159 -7.10 -9.26 4.55
C GLU A 159 -6.38 -7.99 5.03
N ILE A 160 -7.05 -7.24 5.91
CA ILE A 160 -6.46 -6.15 6.69
C ILE A 160 -6.41 -6.59 8.15
N ASN A 161 -5.20 -6.62 8.72
CA ASN A 161 -4.93 -7.02 10.09
C ASN A 161 -4.54 -5.81 10.95
N LEU A 162 -5.11 -5.69 12.16
CA LEU A 162 -4.74 -4.64 13.11
C LEU A 162 -3.68 -5.13 14.10
N ASN A 163 -2.58 -4.41 14.22
CA ASN A 163 -1.56 -4.71 15.23
C ASN A 163 -2.03 -4.29 16.64
N CYS A 164 -2.40 -5.27 17.45
CA CYS A 164 -2.73 -5.10 18.87
C CYS A 164 -1.70 -5.77 19.81
N GLY A 165 -0.57 -6.25 19.30
CA GLY A 165 0.35 -7.13 20.06
C GLY A 165 1.75 -6.58 20.33
N CYS A 166 2.20 -5.54 19.61
CA CYS A 166 3.59 -5.10 19.72
C CYS A 166 3.87 -4.39 21.06
N PRO A 167 4.89 -4.81 21.84
CA PRO A 167 5.26 -4.16 23.10
C PRO A 167 6.35 -3.08 22.95
N SER A 168 6.83 -2.82 21.72
CA SER A 168 7.93 -1.89 21.48
C SER A 168 7.64 -0.48 22.01
N PRO A 169 8.62 0.23 22.62
CA PRO A 169 8.43 1.60 23.10
C PRO A 169 7.97 2.58 22.01
N LYS A 170 8.40 2.37 20.75
CA LYS A 170 7.96 3.20 19.61
C LYS A 170 6.46 3.02 19.33
N VAL A 171 5.96 1.80 19.45
CA VAL A 171 4.57 1.43 19.13
C VAL A 171 3.65 1.65 20.34
N ALA A 172 3.98 1.05 21.48
CA ALA A 172 3.15 1.07 22.68
C ALA A 172 3.31 2.36 23.51
N GLY A 173 4.52 2.96 23.49
CA GLY A 173 4.82 4.20 24.20
C GLY A 173 4.46 5.43 23.38
N HIS A 174 5.24 5.75 22.34
CA HIS A 174 5.04 6.96 21.55
C HIS A 174 3.84 6.87 20.59
N GLY A 175 3.65 5.73 19.94
CA GLY A 175 2.52 5.52 19.03
C GLY A 175 1.19 5.27 19.75
N CYS A 176 1.24 4.78 20.99
CA CYS A 176 0.09 4.39 21.78
C CYS A 176 -0.88 3.41 21.09
N PHE A 177 -0.35 2.44 20.36
CA PHE A 177 -1.09 1.31 19.81
C PHE A 177 -0.35 -0.01 20.09
N GLY A 178 -0.70 -1.11 19.41
CA GLY A 178 -0.11 -2.42 19.71
C GLY A 178 -0.63 -2.95 21.04
N VAL A 179 0.26 -3.46 21.90
CA VAL A 179 -0.13 -4.04 23.21
C VAL A 179 -0.92 -3.06 24.08
N ARG A 180 -0.71 -1.75 23.88
CA ARG A 180 -1.41 -0.69 24.62
C ARG A 180 -2.93 -0.75 24.40
N LEU A 181 -3.38 -1.17 23.21
CA LEU A 181 -4.79 -1.36 22.90
C LEU A 181 -5.43 -2.47 23.73
N MET A 182 -4.65 -3.42 24.25
CA MET A 182 -5.18 -4.53 25.05
C MET A 182 -5.36 -4.19 26.54
N LEU A 183 -4.80 -3.07 27.02
CA LEU A 183 -4.87 -2.73 28.44
C LEU A 183 -6.28 -2.29 28.89
N ASP A 184 -7.01 -1.64 28.00
CA ASP A 184 -8.43 -1.35 28.21
C ASP A 184 -9.21 -1.61 26.92
N PRO A 185 -9.80 -2.81 26.79
CA PRO A 185 -10.54 -3.19 25.59
C PRO A 185 -11.72 -2.26 25.27
N LYS A 186 -12.37 -1.65 26.28
CA LYS A 186 -13.52 -0.75 26.07
C LYS A 186 -13.07 0.58 25.46
N GLU A 187 -11.96 1.10 25.95
CA GLU A 187 -11.31 2.30 25.41
C GLU A 187 -10.71 2.03 24.02
N SER A 188 -10.17 0.83 23.82
CA SER A 188 -9.61 0.40 22.53
C SER A 188 -10.66 0.28 21.44
N LEU A 189 -11.87 -0.19 21.78
CA LEU A 189 -13.01 -0.23 20.85
C LEU A 189 -13.38 1.17 20.38
N LEU A 190 -13.17 2.16 21.25
CA LEU A 190 -13.41 3.57 20.97
C LEU A 190 -12.17 4.28 20.39
N LEU A 191 -11.02 3.60 20.32
CA LEU A 191 -9.71 4.14 19.92
C LEU A 191 -9.47 5.53 20.52
N ARG A 192 -9.68 5.67 21.83
CA ARG A 192 -9.48 6.95 22.50
C ARG A 192 -7.99 7.34 22.50
N PRO A 193 -7.67 8.64 22.41
CA PRO A 193 -6.29 9.10 22.44
C PRO A 193 -5.59 8.63 23.71
N CYS A 194 -4.30 8.33 23.56
CA CYS A 194 -3.43 8.07 24.70
C CYS A 194 -3.36 9.31 25.59
N PRO A 195 -3.46 9.16 26.93
CA PRO A 195 -3.22 10.24 27.87
C PRO A 195 -1.76 10.73 27.83
#